data_AF-Q634K0-F1
#
_entry.id   AF-Q634K0-F1
#
_cell.length_a   1.000
_cell.length_b   1.000
_cell.length_c   1.000
_cell.angle_alpha   90.00
_cell.angle_beta   90.00
_cell.angle_gamma   90.00
#
_symmetry.space_group_name_H-M   'P 1'
#
loop_
_entity.id
_entity.type
_entity.pdbx_description
1 polymer ?
#
loop_
_entity_poly.entity_id
_entity_poly.type
_entity_poly.pdbx_seq_one_letter_code
_entity_poly.pdbx_strand_id
1 'polypeptide(L)'
;MGRSLGISDTIILNWVNQYKQNGVEAFLKRCTNYTRQFKLDVLNFMIENGMSLFETAAIFNIPAPSTISVWKNHETRQSASSL
;
A
#
# COMPACT_ATOMS: atom_id res chain seq x y z
N MET A 1 19.26 -2.35 -14.75
CA MET A 1 19.83 -2.96 -13.53
C MET A 1 18.87 -3.92 -12.82
N GLY A 2 17.58 -3.61 -12.58
CA GLY A 2 16.67 -4.58 -11.92
C GLY A 2 16.23 -5.76 -12.79
N ARG A 3 16.01 -5.50 -14.09
CA ARG A 3 15.56 -6.53 -15.05
C ARG A 3 16.57 -7.68 -15.23
N SER A 4 17.87 -7.41 -15.12
CA SER A 4 18.93 -8.43 -15.16
C SER A 4 18.96 -9.32 -13.91
N LEU A 5 18.26 -8.92 -12.84
CA LEU A 5 18.08 -9.69 -11.61
C LEU A 5 16.66 -10.28 -11.50
N GLY A 6 15.86 -10.20 -12.56
CA GLY A 6 14.46 -10.66 -12.55
C GLY A 6 13.50 -9.79 -11.72
N ILE A 7 13.92 -8.60 -11.30
CA ILE A 7 13.09 -7.69 -10.50
C ILE A 7 12.37 -6.72 -11.45
N SER A 8 11.06 -6.57 -11.27
CA SER A 8 10.27 -5.63 -12.05
C SER A 8 10.53 -4.18 -11.65
N ASP A 9 10.44 -3.27 -12.61
CA ASP A 9 10.64 -1.84 -12.38
C ASP A 9 9.65 -1.29 -11.34
N THR A 10 8.47 -1.91 -11.22
CA THR A 10 7.44 -1.61 -10.20
C THR A 10 7.91 -1.90 -8.76
N ILE A 11 8.65 -2.99 -8.54
CA ILE A 11 9.22 -3.32 -7.22
C ILE A 11 10.27 -2.28 -6.84
N ILE A 12 11.12 -1.90 -7.79
CA ILE A 12 12.15 -0.88 -7.58
C ILE A 12 11.50 0.47 -7.25
N LEU A 13 10.46 0.85 -7.99
CA LEU A 13 9.70 2.08 -7.72
C LEU A 13 9.11 2.08 -6.31
N ASN A 14 8.55 0.95 -5.86
CA ASN A 14 8.04 0.81 -4.50
C ASN A 14 9.14 1.06 -3.46
N TRP A 15 10.32 0.42 -3.62
CA TRP A 15 11.43 0.61 -2.68
C TRP A 15 11.94 2.05 -2.65
N VAL A 16 12.01 2.71 -3.82
CA VAL A 16 12.40 4.12 -3.90
C VAL A 16 11.41 5.01 -3.16
N ASN A 17 10.09 4.82 -3.36
CA ASN A 17 9.07 5.60 -2.68
C ASN A 17 9.09 5.37 -1.16
N GLN A 18 9.23 4.11 -0.74
CA GLN A 18 9.32 3.77 0.68
C GLN A 18 10.51 4.42 1.35
N TYR A 19 11.69 4.37 0.72
CA TYR A 19 12.89 5.00 1.27
C TYR A 19 12.75 6.52 1.34
N LYS A 20 12.20 7.16 0.31
CA LYS A 20 11.99 8.62 0.30
C LYS A 20 11.08 9.09 1.43
N GLN A 21 10.06 8.32 1.78
CA GLN A 21 9.09 8.70 2.82
C GLN A 21 9.53 8.30 4.23
N ASN A 22 10.04 7.07 4.39
CA ASN A 22 10.24 6.45 5.71
C ASN A 22 11.72 6.15 6.02
N GLY A 23 12.65 6.48 5.12
CA GLY A 23 14.06 6.17 5.25
C GLY A 23 14.33 4.66 5.37
N VAL A 24 15.35 4.30 6.17
CA VAL A 24 15.73 2.89 6.39
C VAL A 24 14.66 2.09 7.15
N GLU A 25 13.83 2.78 7.94
CA GLU A 25 12.80 2.14 8.77
C GLU A 25 11.71 1.43 7.95
N ALA A 26 11.56 1.81 6.68
CA ALA A 26 10.65 1.17 5.73
C ALA A 26 10.96 -0.32 5.49
N PHE A 27 12.20 -0.74 5.75
CA PHE A 27 12.69 -2.09 5.47
C PHE A 27 12.88 -2.95 6.72
N LEU A 28 12.58 -2.39 7.90
CA LEU A 28 12.59 -3.16 9.15
C LEU A 28 11.38 -4.08 9.20
N LYS A 29 11.60 -5.36 9.53
CA LYS A 29 10.55 -6.39 9.53
C LYS A 29 9.44 -6.02 10.53
N ARG A 30 8.24 -5.76 10.02
CA ARG A 30 7.03 -5.54 10.82
C ARG A 30 5.99 -6.61 10.49
N CYS A 31 5.49 -7.31 11.51
CA CYS A 31 4.24 -8.07 11.40
C CYS A 31 3.10 -7.12 11.76
N THR A 32 2.50 -6.48 10.77
CA THR A 32 1.41 -5.52 10.97
C THR A 32 0.05 -6.18 10.80
N ASN A 33 -0.73 -6.22 11.88
CA ASN A 33 -2.17 -6.48 11.82
C ASN A 33 -2.89 -5.14 11.69
N TYR A 34 -3.57 -4.93 10.55
CA TYR A 34 -4.35 -3.72 10.30
C TYR A 34 -5.81 -3.93 10.71
N THR A 35 -6.31 -3.08 11.60
CA THR A 35 -7.73 -3.07 11.99
C THR A 35 -8.61 -2.68 10.80
N ARG A 36 -9.90 -3.06 10.82
CA ARG A 36 -10.83 -2.67 9.75
C ARG A 36 -10.95 -1.14 9.62
N GLN A 37 -11.01 -0.42 10.74
CA GLN A 37 -11.09 1.04 10.74
C GLN A 37 -9.88 1.66 10.05
N PHE A 38 -8.66 1.24 10.40
CA PHE A 38 -7.45 1.73 9.76
C PHE A 38 -7.47 1.51 8.24
N LYS A 39 -7.94 0.34 7.78
CA LYS A 39 -8.04 0.05 6.34
C LYS A 39 -8.99 1.02 5.64
N LEU A 40 -10.12 1.35 6.27
CA LEU A 40 -11.08 2.32 5.74
C LEU A 40 -10.49 3.73 5.71
N ASP A 41 -9.81 4.14 6.77
CA ASP A 41 -9.18 5.47 6.85
C ASP A 41 -8.13 5.65 5.74
N VAL A 42 -7.30 4.62 5.50
CA VAL A 42 -6.31 4.62 4.40
C VAL A 42 -6.98 4.70 3.03
N LEU A 43 -8.07 3.94 2.81
CA LEU A 43 -8.80 3.96 1.54
C LEU A 43 -9.48 5.30 1.28
N ASN A 44 -10.09 5.91 2.31
CA ASN A 44 -10.70 7.23 2.23
C ASN A 44 -9.66 8.30 1.94
N PHE A 45 -8.54 8.30 2.67
CA PHE A 45 -7.43 9.22 2.41
C PHE A 45 -6.96 9.13 0.95
N MET A 46 -6.79 7.91 0.41
CA MET A 46 -6.35 7.71 -0.97
C MET A 46 -7.32 8.35 -1.97
N ILE A 47 -8.63 8.20 -1.74
CA ILE A 47 -9.68 8.74 -2.62
C ILE A 47 -9.74 10.27 -2.51
N GLU A 48 -9.80 10.79 -1.29
CA GLU A 48 -9.93 12.24 -1.01
C GLU A 48 -8.74 13.04 -1.55
N ASN A 49 -7.54 12.46 -1.51
CA ASN A 49 -6.32 13.14 -1.94
C ASN A 49 -5.90 12.75 -3.38
N GLY A 50 -6.66 11.88 -4.07
CA GLY A 50 -6.34 11.44 -5.43
C GLY A 50 -5.00 10.71 -5.55
N MET A 51 -4.57 10.02 -4.48
CA MET A 51 -3.25 9.40 -4.38
C MET A 51 -3.20 8.03 -5.05
N SER A 52 -2.03 7.67 -5.58
CA SER A 52 -1.81 6.32 -6.09
C SER A 52 -1.58 5.30 -4.96
N LEU A 53 -1.80 4.01 -5.26
CA LEU A 53 -1.50 2.91 -4.33
C LEU A 53 -0.06 2.96 -3.80
N PHE A 54 0.91 3.36 -4.62
CA PHE A 54 2.32 3.42 -4.23
C PHE A 54 2.58 4.58 -3.27
N GLU A 55 2.00 5.74 -3.54
CA GLU A 55 2.16 6.91 -2.67
C GLU A 55 1.45 6.69 -1.33
N THR A 56 0.22 6.18 -1.35
CA THR A 56 -0.51 5.82 -0.13
C THR A 56 0.23 4.77 0.69
N ALA A 57 0.76 3.72 0.04
CA ALA A 57 1.54 2.70 0.73
C ALA A 57 2.81 3.27 1.39
N ALA A 58 3.46 4.23 0.75
CA ALA A 58 4.61 4.90 1.33
C ALA A 58 4.22 5.79 2.53
N ILE A 59 3.16 6.60 2.41
CA ILE A 59 2.69 7.50 3.49
C ILE A 59 2.31 6.73 4.75
N PHE A 60 1.57 5.63 4.60
CA PHE A 60 1.13 4.82 5.74
C PHE A 60 2.12 3.70 6.11
N ASN A 61 3.30 3.69 5.48
CA ASN A 61 4.34 2.69 5.68
C ASN A 61 3.80 1.24 5.57
N ILE A 62 2.98 1.00 4.56
CA ILE A 62 2.45 -0.31 4.18
C ILE A 62 3.43 -0.94 3.18
N PRO A 63 4.04 -2.10 3.49
CA PRO A 63 5.15 -2.63 2.68
C PRO A 63 4.83 -2.89 1.21
N ALA A 64 3.60 -3.33 0.93
CA ALA A 64 3.17 -3.69 -0.41
C ALA A 64 1.93 -2.88 -0.85
N PRO A 65 2.01 -2.12 -1.96
CA PRO A 65 0.85 -1.40 -2.52
C PRO A 65 -0.33 -2.32 -2.85
N SER A 66 -0.06 -3.59 -3.20
CA SER A 66 -1.08 -4.61 -3.44
C SER A 66 -1.94 -4.89 -2.22
N THR A 67 -1.44 -4.68 -1.00
CA THR A 67 -2.21 -4.83 0.24
C THR A 67 -3.41 -3.87 0.26
N ILE A 68 -3.24 -2.63 -0.20
CA ILE A 68 -4.32 -1.64 -0.28
C ILE A 68 -5.36 -2.06 -1.33
N SER A 69 -4.92 -2.59 -2.48
CA SER A 69 -5.83 -3.14 -3.50
C SER A 69 -6.69 -4.28 -2.95
N VAL A 70 -6.11 -5.17 -2.13
CA VAL A 70 -6.85 -6.25 -1.48
C VAL A 70 -7.92 -5.70 -0.54
N TRP A 71 -7.62 -4.66 0.23
CA TRP A 71 -8.61 -4.02 1.11
C TRP A 71 -9.75 -3.39 0.33
N LYS A 72 -9.44 -2.64 -0.73
CA LYS A 72 -10.45 -2.04 -1.61
C LYS A 72 -11.41 -3.11 -2.12
N ASN A 73 -10.89 -4.22 -2.63
CA ASN A 73 -11.71 -5.32 -3.14
C ASN A 73 -12.56 -5.97 -2.04
N HIS A 74 -12.00 -6.17 -0.85
CA HIS A 74 -12.72 -6.74 0.29
C HIS A 74 -13.88 -5.84 0.77
N GLU A 75 -13.68 -4.52 0.82
CA GLU A 75 -14.74 -3.58 1.20
C GLU A 75 -15.83 -3.47 0.11
N THR A 76 -15.47 -3.42 -1.18
CA THR A 76 -16.48 -3.41 -2.26
C THR A 76 -17.39 -4.63 -2.25
N ARG A 77 -16.84 -5.81 -1.92
CA ARG A 77 -17.63 -7.05 -1.80
C ARG A 77 -18.61 -7.00 -0.63
N GLN A 78 -18.20 -6.47 0.53
CA GLN A 78 -19.09 -6.34 1.69
C GLN A 78 -20.22 -5.34 1.44
N SER A 79 -19.94 -4.20 0.79
CA SER A 79 -20.97 -3.23 0.43
C SER A 79 -21.96 -3.79 -0.60
N ALA A 80 -21.50 -4.61 -1.55
CA ALA A 80 -22.35 -5.26 -2.54
C ALA A 80 -23.20 -6.41 -1.98
N SER A 81 -22.77 -7.05 -0.88
CA SER A 81 -23.55 -8.12 -0.20
C SER A 81 -24.53 -7.60 0.84
N SER A 82 -24.52 -6.30 1.14
CA SER A 82 -25.44 -5.65 2.09
C SER A 82 -26.61 -4.93 1.39
N LEU A 83 -26.73 -5.10 0.06
CA LEU A 83 -27.82 -4.64 -0.81
C LEU A 83 -28.57 -5.85 -1.35
#